data_AF-A0A314ZK69-F1
#
_entry.id   AF-A0A314ZK69-F1
#
_cell.length_a   1.000
_cell.length_b   1.000
_cell.length_c   1.000
_cell.angle_alpha   90.00
_cell.angle_beta   90.00
_cell.angle_gamma   90.00
#
_symmetry.space_group_name_H-M   'P 1'
#
loop_
_entity.id
_entity.type
_entity.pdbx_description
1 polymer ?
#
loop_
_entity_poly.entity_id
_entity_poly.type
_entity_poly.pdbx_seq_one_letter_code
_entity_poly.pdbx_strand_id
1 'polypeptide(L)'
;MMQGCREELSRCPESHHYDNAVLMINLEEFTDLCNAIGLRFPKEDTPSLFEKFPSFYHSVLSEKLKAFVRSPKFGYIISFILIVNLVAVIVETTLDIENNTGQKSWQAAEFVFGWIYVLEMALKVYSFGFQNYWRDGQNRFDFLVTWIIGISPFQESHVSNWEVKAVNLNFRTRIRYLLIARMLRLIRILMHVQRYRAFIATFLALIPSLMPYLGTIFCILCIYCTLGVQVFGGIVNAGNASLERTDFYENDYLLFNFNDYPNGMVTLFNLLVMGNWQIWMEGYKELTGTWWSQAYFVSFYLITVLLLLNLVVAFVLEAFFAEMDLETSEKCEGDEKEVEGAKDRRRSLGSKTRSQRIDVLLHHMLSAELTETQPSNA
;
A
#
# COMPACT_ATOMS: atom_id res chain seq x y z
N MET A 1 6.41 4.02 31.00
CA MET A 1 5.38 4.46 31.97
C MET A 1 4.48 3.31 32.46
N MET A 2 4.92 2.03 32.35
CA MET A 2 4.09 0.84 32.62
C MET A 2 4.56 0.01 33.84
N GLN A 3 5.61 0.44 34.55
CA GLN A 3 6.21 -0.34 35.64
C GLN A 3 6.15 0.36 37.01
N GLY A 4 5.85 1.66 37.07
CA GLY A 4 5.85 2.43 38.32
C GLY A 4 4.54 2.39 39.12
N CYS A 5 3.41 2.04 38.51
CA CYS A 5 2.09 2.13 39.18
C CYS A 5 1.65 0.84 39.89
N ARG A 6 2.45 -0.25 39.88
CA ARG A 6 2.04 -1.52 40.49
C ARG A 6 2.30 -1.58 42.00
N GLU A 7 3.17 -0.73 42.54
CA GLU A 7 3.60 -0.82 43.94
C GLU A 7 2.76 -0.03 44.96
N GLU A 8 1.93 0.93 44.53
CA GLU A 8 1.16 1.78 45.46
C GLU A 8 -0.16 1.17 45.95
N LEU A 9 -0.61 0.03 45.43
CA LEU A 9 -1.90 -0.59 45.81
C LEU A 9 -1.89 -1.34 47.17
N SER A 10 -0.77 -1.37 47.89
CA SER A 10 -0.60 -2.23 49.08
C SER A 10 -0.70 -1.54 50.45
N ARG A 11 -1.02 -0.24 50.50
CA ARG A 11 -1.18 0.48 51.78
C ARG A 11 -2.42 1.36 51.80
N CYS A 12 -3.46 0.92 52.50
CA CYS A 12 -4.47 1.81 53.08
C CYS A 12 -4.96 1.23 54.42
N PRO A 13 -4.92 2.00 55.53
CA PRO A 13 -5.74 1.75 56.70
C PRO A 13 -7.08 2.52 56.60
N GLU A 14 -8.07 2.03 57.36
CA GLU A 14 -9.47 2.44 57.33
C GLU A 14 -9.78 3.87 57.82
N SER A 15 -10.93 4.35 57.33
CA SER A 15 -11.86 5.33 57.91
C SER A 15 -11.54 6.83 57.71
N HIS A 16 -12.39 7.50 56.92
CA HIS A 16 -13.21 8.65 57.34
C HIS A 16 -14.17 9.06 56.21
N HIS A 17 -15.44 9.25 56.57
CA HIS A 17 -16.53 9.72 55.71
C HIS A 17 -16.24 11.14 55.18
N TYR A 18 -16.13 11.29 53.86
CA TYR A 18 -16.32 12.52 53.11
C TYR A 18 -16.99 12.16 51.78
N ASP A 19 -17.88 13.02 51.28
CA ASP A 19 -18.55 12.96 49.97
C ASP A 19 -17.55 13.04 48.80
N ASN A 20 -16.72 12.00 48.66
CA ASN A 20 -15.96 11.70 47.48
C ASN A 20 -16.35 10.27 47.14
N ALA A 21 -17.30 10.10 46.22
CA ALA A 21 -17.44 8.83 45.54
C ALA A 21 -16.07 8.51 44.96
N VAL A 22 -15.33 7.61 45.61
CA VAL A 22 -14.04 7.14 45.12
C VAL A 22 -14.37 6.55 43.76
N LEU A 23 -13.91 7.22 42.71
CA LEU A 23 -14.12 6.83 41.33
C LEU A 23 -13.29 5.56 41.08
N MET A 24 -13.76 4.44 41.62
CA MET A 24 -13.20 3.12 41.40
C MET A 24 -13.63 2.71 40.00
N ILE A 25 -12.83 3.09 39.00
CA ILE A 25 -13.07 2.69 37.61
C ILE A 25 -12.76 1.19 37.52
N ASN A 26 -13.75 0.40 37.12
CA ASN A 26 -13.55 -1.03 36.87
C ASN A 26 -12.61 -1.26 35.67
N LEU A 27 -11.97 -2.43 35.58
CA LEU A 27 -11.03 -2.72 34.48
C LEU A 27 -11.69 -2.59 33.09
N GLU A 28 -12.95 -3.01 32.98
CA GLU A 28 -13.75 -2.86 31.75
C GLU A 28 -14.05 -1.39 31.44
N GLU A 29 -14.49 -0.64 32.45
CA GLU A 29 -14.79 0.80 32.33
C GLU A 29 -13.51 1.62 32.03
N PHE A 30 -12.36 1.22 32.56
CA PHE A 30 -11.06 1.81 32.25
C PHE A 30 -10.62 1.49 30.82
N THR A 31 -10.92 0.29 30.33
CA THR A 31 -10.64 -0.11 28.94
C THR A 31 -11.51 0.67 27.97
N ASP A 32 -12.80 0.82 28.28
CA ASP A 32 -13.72 1.66 27.51
C ASP A 32 -13.34 3.13 27.58
N LEU A 33 -12.88 3.63 28.72
CA LEU A 33 -12.37 4.99 28.86
C LEU A 33 -11.10 5.18 28.03
N CYS A 34 -10.15 4.23 28.05
CA CYS A 34 -8.95 4.26 27.22
C CYS A 34 -9.29 4.25 25.73
N ASN A 35 -10.25 3.42 25.31
CA ASN A 35 -10.75 3.37 23.94
C ASN A 35 -11.42 4.70 23.55
N ALA A 36 -12.30 5.22 24.39
CA ALA A 36 -12.97 6.50 24.20
C ALA A 36 -11.96 7.66 24.14
N ILE A 37 -10.91 7.60 24.95
CA ILE A 37 -9.82 8.59 24.95
C ILE A 37 -9.04 8.51 23.64
N GLY A 38 -8.67 7.31 23.20
CA GLY A 38 -7.97 7.09 21.94
C GLY A 38 -8.77 7.49 20.69
N LEU A 39 -10.10 7.55 20.81
CA LEU A 39 -11.01 7.98 19.75
C LEU A 39 -11.28 9.49 19.75
N ARG A 40 -11.46 10.10 20.92
CA ARG A 40 -11.85 11.52 21.04
C ARG A 40 -10.68 12.46 21.20
N PHE A 41 -9.58 12.03 21.81
CA PHE A 41 -8.41 12.88 21.97
C PHE A 41 -7.41 12.59 20.85
N PRO A 42 -7.19 13.54 19.93
CA PRO A 42 -6.17 13.37 18.90
C PRO A 42 -4.80 13.19 19.56
N LYS A 43 -4.01 12.22 19.07
CA LYS A 43 -2.61 12.03 19.52
C LYS A 43 -1.87 13.37 19.47
N GLU A 44 -1.29 13.75 20.60
CA GLU A 44 -0.50 14.97 20.75
C GLU A 44 0.69 14.95 19.78
N ASP A 45 0.99 16.11 19.19
CA ASP A 45 2.06 16.22 18.21
C ASP A 45 3.41 15.96 18.89
N THR A 46 4.14 14.97 18.39
CA THR A 46 5.48 14.65 18.94
C THR A 46 6.45 15.80 18.70
N PRO A 47 7.30 16.16 19.68
CA PRO A 47 8.31 17.19 19.51
C PRO A 47 9.25 16.83 18.36
N SER A 48 9.58 17.82 17.53
CA SER A 48 10.42 17.59 16.36
C SER A 48 11.87 17.33 16.78
N LEU A 49 12.60 16.49 16.04
CA LEU A 49 14.05 16.26 16.25
C LEU A 49 14.89 17.55 16.22
N PHE A 50 14.37 18.60 15.58
CA PHE A 50 15.01 19.90 15.47
C PHE A 50 14.90 20.78 16.72
N GLU A 51 14.10 20.40 17.73
CA GLU A 51 14.11 21.04 19.05
C GLU A 51 15.46 20.90 19.78
N LYS A 52 16.31 19.96 19.36
CA LYS A 52 17.70 19.85 19.84
C LYS A 52 18.57 21.06 19.46
N PHE A 53 18.18 21.87 18.47
CA PHE A 53 18.87 23.12 18.08
C PHE A 53 17.92 24.33 18.19
N PRO A 54 17.65 24.82 19.42
CA PRO A 54 16.60 25.81 19.67
C PRO A 54 16.87 27.19 19.03
N SER A 55 18.15 27.59 18.90
CA SER A 55 18.53 28.90 18.34
C SER A 55 18.12 29.08 16.88
N PHE A 56 18.24 28.04 16.06
CA PHE A 56 17.86 28.10 14.65
C PHE A 56 16.37 27.78 14.44
N TYR A 57 15.81 26.89 15.26
CA TYR A 57 14.44 26.41 15.10
C TYR A 57 13.38 27.42 15.56
N HIS A 58 13.67 28.26 16.56
CA HIS A 58 12.78 29.31 17.07
C HIS A 58 13.04 30.71 16.46
N SER A 59 13.92 30.81 15.47
CA SER A 59 14.13 32.07 14.76
C SER A 59 12.84 32.57 14.09
N VAL A 60 12.64 33.89 14.05
CA VAL A 60 11.48 34.55 13.43
C VAL A 60 11.30 34.14 11.96
N LEU A 61 12.40 33.85 11.26
CA LEU A 61 12.37 33.36 9.87
C LEU A 61 11.86 31.91 9.78
N SER A 62 12.29 31.05 10.70
CA SER A 62 11.85 29.65 10.79
C SER A 62 10.37 29.59 11.14
N GLU A 63 9.90 30.36 12.11
CA GLU A 63 8.49 30.39 12.49
C GLU A 63 7.58 30.93 11.38
N LYS A 64 8.02 31.98 10.66
CA LYS A 64 7.30 32.46 9.46
C LYS A 64 7.26 31.42 8.35
N LEU A 65 8.35 30.68 8.14
CA LEU A 65 8.42 29.60 7.15
C LEU A 65 7.49 28.44 7.53
N LYS A 66 7.48 28.01 8.80
CA LYS A 66 6.56 27.00 9.31
C LYS A 66 5.10 27.42 9.15
N ALA A 67 4.78 28.67 9.51
CA ALA A 67 3.45 29.23 9.35
C ALA A 67 3.01 29.24 7.87
N PHE A 68 3.94 29.56 6.95
CA PHE A 68 3.67 29.51 5.52
C PHE A 68 3.44 28.09 5.00
N VAL A 69 4.31 27.13 5.37
CA VAL A 69 4.20 25.71 4.94
C VAL A 69 2.94 25.06 5.49
N ARG A 70 2.52 25.40 6.71
CA ARG A 70 1.26 24.95 7.32
C ARG A 70 0.02 25.61 6.73
N SER A 71 0.18 26.70 5.98
CA SER A 71 -0.96 27.41 5.39
C SER A 71 -1.56 26.63 4.21
N PRO A 72 -2.89 26.70 3.99
CA PRO A 72 -3.53 26.05 2.84
C PRO A 72 -3.04 26.63 1.50
N LYS A 73 -2.52 27.86 1.50
CA LYS A 73 -1.95 28.52 0.31
C LYS A 73 -0.76 27.74 -0.26
N PHE A 74 0.09 27.20 0.62
CA PHE A 74 1.22 26.36 0.18
C PHE A 74 0.72 25.11 -0.55
N GLY A 75 -0.32 24.45 -0.03
CA GLY A 75 -0.96 23.31 -0.70
C GLY A 75 -1.50 23.64 -2.09
N TYR A 76 -2.16 24.79 -2.26
CA TYR A 76 -2.63 25.26 -3.58
C TYR A 76 -1.49 25.56 -4.54
N ILE A 77 -0.40 26.19 -4.07
CA ILE A 77 0.79 26.47 -4.89
C ILE A 77 1.41 25.17 -5.41
N ILE A 78 1.61 24.19 -4.53
CA ILE A 78 2.17 22.89 -4.91
C ILE A 78 1.23 22.14 -5.88
N SER A 79 -0.08 22.22 -5.66
CA SER A 79 -1.06 21.62 -6.57
C SER A 79 -1.05 22.28 -7.96
N PHE A 80 -0.90 23.60 -8.01
CA PHE A 80 -0.75 24.33 -9.27
C PHE A 80 0.54 23.92 -10.00
N ILE A 81 1.67 23.84 -9.29
CA ILE A 81 2.95 23.37 -9.84
C ILE A 81 2.81 21.95 -10.41
N LEU A 82 2.06 21.08 -9.74
CA LEU A 82 1.80 19.71 -10.18
C LEU A 82 0.98 19.67 -11.49
N ILE A 83 -0.02 20.55 -11.64
CA ILE A 83 -0.80 20.67 -12.88
C ILE A 83 0.08 21.18 -14.03
N VAL A 84 0.91 22.20 -13.78
CA VAL A 84 1.86 22.70 -14.79
C VAL A 84 2.87 21.61 -15.16
N ASN A 85 3.35 20.84 -14.19
CA ASN A 85 4.22 19.71 -14.44
C ASN A 85 3.54 18.63 -15.30
N LEU A 86 2.26 18.32 -15.05
CA LEU A 86 1.49 17.40 -15.89
C LEU A 86 1.47 17.86 -17.36
N VAL A 87 1.18 19.14 -17.61
CA VAL A 87 1.19 19.69 -18.98
C VAL A 87 2.58 19.56 -19.60
N ALA A 88 3.64 19.88 -18.85
CA ALA A 88 5.01 19.74 -19.32
C ALA A 88 5.34 18.29 -19.72
N VAL A 89 4.92 17.30 -18.93
CA VAL A 89 5.13 15.86 -19.22
C VAL A 89 4.36 15.43 -20.47
N ILE A 90 3.12 15.88 -20.64
CA ILE A 90 2.34 15.56 -21.84
C ILE A 90 3.04 16.12 -23.08
N VAL A 91 3.47 17.39 -23.03
CA VAL A 91 4.21 18.02 -24.13
C VAL A 91 5.53 17.30 -24.41
N GLU A 92 6.31 16.98 -23.38
CA GLU A 92 7.56 16.21 -23.51
C GLU A 92 7.31 14.87 -24.21
N THR A 93 6.29 14.13 -23.77
CA THR A 93 5.94 12.81 -24.32
C THR A 93 5.52 12.92 -25.79
N THR A 94 4.73 13.94 -26.15
CA THR A 94 4.34 14.15 -27.55
C THR A 94 5.55 14.49 -28.44
N LEU A 95 6.48 15.29 -27.94
CA LEU A 95 7.69 15.65 -28.68
C LEU A 95 8.69 14.50 -28.81
N ASP A 96 8.74 13.59 -27.81
CA ASP A 96 9.54 12.36 -27.88
C ASP A 96 9.01 11.42 -28.97
N ILE A 97 7.68 11.29 -29.10
CA ILE A 97 7.05 10.52 -30.18
C ILE A 97 7.34 11.14 -31.55
N GLU A 98 7.30 12.47 -31.66
CA GLU A 98 7.60 13.20 -32.89
C GLU A 98 9.11 13.32 -33.21
N ASN A 99 10.01 12.81 -32.35
CA ASN A 99 11.47 12.91 -32.46
C ASN A 99 11.98 14.35 -32.69
N ASN A 100 11.33 15.34 -32.08
CA ASN A 100 11.67 16.75 -32.27
C ASN A 100 12.80 17.20 -31.32
N THR A 101 13.65 18.13 -31.77
CA THR A 101 14.83 18.61 -31.01
C THR A 101 14.48 19.45 -29.78
N GLY A 102 13.23 19.90 -29.67
CA GLY A 102 12.70 20.63 -28.51
C GLY A 102 12.69 19.84 -27.19
N GLN A 103 12.88 18.51 -27.24
CA GLN A 103 12.91 17.63 -26.06
C GLN A 103 13.89 18.09 -24.97
N LYS A 104 15.09 18.57 -25.36
CA LYS A 104 16.14 18.94 -24.39
C LYS A 104 15.72 20.08 -23.46
N SER A 105 14.96 21.05 -23.96
CA SER A 105 14.50 22.20 -23.16
C SER A 105 13.43 21.79 -22.15
N TRP A 106 12.51 20.91 -22.54
CA TRP A 106 11.47 20.38 -21.65
C TRP A 106 12.07 19.45 -20.58
N GLN A 107 13.05 18.64 -20.95
CA GLN A 107 13.80 17.80 -20.01
C GLN A 107 14.53 18.63 -18.93
N ALA A 108 15.10 19.78 -19.30
CA ALA A 108 15.71 20.71 -18.34
C ALA A 108 14.67 21.32 -17.38
N ALA A 109 13.50 21.72 -17.89
CA ALA A 109 12.41 22.23 -17.06
C ALA A 109 11.92 21.18 -16.05
N GLU A 110 11.91 19.92 -16.43
CA GLU A 110 11.52 18.81 -15.55
C GLU A 110 12.52 18.52 -14.45
N PHE A 111 13.81 18.69 -14.74
CA PHE A 111 14.84 18.64 -13.71
C PHE A 111 14.59 19.73 -12.65
N VAL A 112 14.19 20.93 -13.08
CA VAL A 112 13.81 22.03 -12.17
C VAL A 112 12.58 21.65 -11.34
N PHE A 113 11.53 21.08 -11.96
CA PHE A 113 10.37 20.58 -11.21
C PHE A 113 10.77 19.52 -10.18
N GLY A 114 11.67 18.60 -10.54
CA GLY A 114 12.24 17.62 -9.62
C GLY A 114 12.79 18.25 -8.33
N TRP A 115 13.61 19.30 -8.47
CA TRP A 115 14.16 20.04 -7.34
C TRP A 115 13.10 20.78 -6.52
N ILE A 116 12.06 21.32 -7.15
CA ILE A 116 10.95 21.95 -6.44
C ILE A 116 10.27 20.95 -5.49
N TYR A 117 10.10 19.68 -5.91
CA TYR A 117 9.50 18.65 -5.05
C TYR A 117 10.44 18.17 -3.93
N VAL A 118 11.75 18.09 -4.19
CA VAL A 118 12.74 17.83 -3.13
C VAL A 118 12.70 18.95 -2.09
N LEU A 119 12.61 20.20 -2.53
CA LEU A 119 12.48 21.36 -1.67
C LEU A 119 11.16 21.34 -0.88
N GLU A 120 10.03 21.01 -1.53
CA GLU A 120 8.74 20.82 -0.87
C GLU A 120 8.84 19.80 0.27
N MET A 121 9.39 18.63 -0.02
CA MET A 121 9.57 17.56 0.96
C MET A 121 10.45 18.02 2.13
N ALA A 122 11.58 18.66 1.85
CA ALA A 122 12.49 19.18 2.87
C ALA A 122 11.79 20.23 3.77
N LEU A 123 11.03 21.15 3.17
CA LEU A 123 10.26 22.17 3.90
C LEU A 123 9.17 21.55 4.79
N LYS A 124 8.47 20.52 4.30
CA LYS A 124 7.46 19.79 5.09
C LYS A 124 8.09 19.03 6.26
N VAL A 125 9.16 18.28 6.02
CA VAL A 125 9.88 17.54 7.08
C VAL A 125 10.43 18.50 8.13
N TYR A 126 10.95 19.65 7.72
CA TYR A 126 11.41 20.70 8.63
C TYR A 126 10.26 21.32 9.45
N SER A 127 9.11 21.59 8.82
CA SER A 127 7.98 22.29 9.45
C SER A 127 7.12 21.42 10.36
N PHE A 128 6.94 20.15 10.04
CA PHE A 128 6.12 19.20 10.81
C PHE A 128 6.96 18.31 11.73
N GLY A 129 8.26 18.15 11.45
CA GLY A 129 9.08 17.14 12.10
C GLY A 129 8.90 15.77 11.45
N PHE A 130 9.95 14.94 11.49
CA PHE A 130 9.97 13.66 10.78
C PHE A 130 8.85 12.70 11.23
N GLN A 131 8.56 12.64 12.54
CA GLN A 131 7.55 11.73 13.08
C GLN A 131 6.12 12.12 12.66
N ASN A 132 5.75 13.40 12.77
CA ASN A 132 4.44 13.87 12.35
C ASN A 132 4.28 13.79 10.82
N TYR A 133 5.36 14.07 10.07
CA TYR A 133 5.39 13.88 8.62
C TYR A 133 5.12 12.41 8.24
N TRP A 134 5.75 11.44 8.92
CA TRP A 134 5.57 10.01 8.64
C TRP A 134 4.20 9.47 9.10
N ARG A 135 3.49 10.19 9.96
CA ARG A 135 2.14 9.78 10.43
C ARG A 135 1.10 9.85 9.31
N ASP A 136 1.28 10.77 8.37
CA ASP A 136 0.36 10.97 7.25
C ASP A 136 0.74 10.06 6.05
N GLY A 137 -0.22 9.26 5.58
CA GLY A 137 -0.06 8.35 4.44
C GLY A 137 0.34 9.08 3.15
N GLN A 138 -0.21 10.27 2.92
CA GLN A 138 0.07 11.06 1.72
C GLN A 138 1.52 11.55 1.69
N ASN A 139 2.04 11.95 2.85
CA ASN A 139 3.42 12.40 3.01
C ASN A 139 4.42 11.23 2.95
N ARG A 140 4.07 10.04 3.46
CA ARG A 140 4.89 8.83 3.30
C ARG A 140 5.07 8.44 1.83
N PHE A 141 3.96 8.41 1.08
CA PHE A 141 4.00 8.13 -0.36
C PHE A 141 4.88 9.15 -1.10
N ASP A 142 4.68 10.45 -0.81
CA ASP A 142 5.46 11.51 -1.43
C ASP A 142 6.96 11.42 -1.13
N PHE A 143 7.31 11.08 0.11
CA PHE A 143 8.71 10.90 0.50
C PHE A 143 9.35 9.75 -0.28
N LEU A 144 8.67 8.62 -0.40
CA LEU A 144 9.16 7.47 -1.16
C LEU A 144 9.34 7.82 -2.65
N VAL A 145 8.34 8.45 -3.26
CA VAL A 145 8.40 8.86 -4.67
C VAL A 145 9.54 9.87 -4.90
N THR A 146 9.66 10.87 -4.03
CA THR A 146 10.71 11.89 -4.13
C THR A 146 12.10 11.32 -3.85
N TRP A 147 12.23 10.33 -2.96
CA TRP A 147 13.47 9.58 -2.76
C TRP A 147 13.85 8.75 -3.99
N ILE A 148 12.91 7.99 -4.56
CA ILE A 148 13.14 7.17 -5.77
C ILE A 148 13.60 8.06 -6.93
N ILE A 149 12.94 9.20 -7.14
CA ILE A 149 13.29 10.17 -8.19
C ILE A 149 14.61 10.87 -7.88
N GLY A 150 14.87 11.23 -6.61
CA GLY A 150 16.06 11.95 -6.17
C GLY A 150 17.36 11.13 -6.21
N ILE A 151 17.27 9.80 -6.09
CA ILE A 151 18.43 8.90 -6.21
C ILE A 151 18.93 8.81 -7.66
N SER A 152 18.04 8.91 -8.65
CA SER A 152 18.41 8.68 -10.05
C SER A 152 19.44 9.68 -10.60
N PRO A 153 19.38 11.00 -10.32
CA PRO A 153 20.40 11.95 -10.77
C PRO A 153 21.73 11.83 -9.99
N PHE A 154 21.70 11.44 -8.71
CA PHE A 154 22.90 11.30 -7.87
C PHE A 154 23.81 10.15 -8.33
N GLN A 155 23.23 9.12 -8.95
CA GLN A 155 23.98 8.01 -9.54
C GLN A 155 24.73 8.40 -10.83
N GLU A 156 24.34 9.46 -11.51
CA GLU A 156 24.98 9.89 -12.76
C GLU A 156 26.24 10.73 -12.51
N SER A 157 26.27 11.55 -11.45
CA SER A 157 27.41 12.46 -11.17
C SER A 157 28.60 11.77 -10.49
N HIS A 158 28.39 10.67 -9.77
CA HIS A 158 29.45 9.98 -9.00
C HIS A 158 30.00 8.70 -9.67
N VAL A 159 29.36 8.22 -10.74
CA VAL A 159 29.78 7.01 -11.49
C VAL A 159 30.53 7.37 -12.78
N SER A 160 31.04 8.60 -12.92
CA SER A 160 31.82 9.01 -14.10
C SER A 160 33.26 8.46 -14.12
N ASN A 161 33.74 7.82 -13.05
CA ASN A 161 35.15 7.41 -12.92
C ASN A 161 35.39 5.89 -12.94
N TRP A 162 34.38 5.09 -13.27
CA TRP A 162 34.54 3.65 -13.45
C TRP A 162 33.98 3.28 -14.83
N GLU A 163 34.87 2.80 -15.70
CA GLU A 163 34.60 2.46 -17.08
C GLU A 163 33.46 1.43 -17.21
N VAL A 164 32.23 1.89 -17.45
CA VAL A 164 31.16 1.01 -17.94
C VAL A 164 30.51 1.63 -19.17
N LYS A 165 31.20 1.46 -20.29
CA LYS A 165 30.71 1.79 -21.64
C LYS A 165 29.45 0.97 -22.04
N ALA A 166 29.06 -0.04 -21.27
CA ALA A 166 27.81 -0.79 -21.42
C ALA A 166 26.55 -0.06 -20.88
N VAL A 167 26.70 1.07 -20.17
CA VAL A 167 25.57 1.79 -19.54
C VAL A 167 24.90 2.80 -20.49
N ASN A 168 25.43 3.03 -21.70
CA ASN A 168 24.83 3.99 -22.64
C ASN A 168 23.48 3.52 -23.23
N LEU A 169 23.22 2.21 -23.30
CA LEU A 169 21.89 1.68 -23.65
C LEU A 169 20.87 1.84 -22.51
N ASN A 170 21.33 2.14 -21.29
CA ASN A 170 20.46 2.34 -20.13
C ASN A 170 19.97 3.79 -19.98
N PHE A 171 20.53 4.78 -20.68
CA PHE A 171 20.12 6.18 -20.49
C PHE A 171 18.69 6.43 -21.01
N ARG A 172 18.40 5.97 -22.23
CA ARG A 172 17.05 6.06 -22.84
C ARG A 172 16.01 5.29 -22.03
N THR A 173 16.35 4.08 -21.57
CA THR A 173 15.46 3.24 -20.74
C THR A 173 15.27 3.81 -19.33
N ARG A 174 16.29 4.46 -18.74
CA ARG A 174 16.24 5.09 -17.42
C ARG A 174 15.41 6.38 -17.42
N ILE A 175 15.48 7.17 -18.49
CA ILE A 175 14.57 8.31 -18.71
C ILE A 175 13.11 7.84 -18.71
N ARG A 176 12.80 6.71 -19.36
CA ARG A 176 11.44 6.12 -19.36
C ARG A 176 10.98 5.70 -17.95
N TYR A 177 11.86 5.11 -17.14
CA TYR A 177 11.52 4.79 -15.74
C TYR A 177 11.29 6.04 -14.88
N LEU A 178 12.06 7.10 -15.11
CA LEU A 178 11.85 8.40 -14.46
C LEU A 178 10.52 9.06 -14.86
N LEU A 179 10.12 8.93 -16.12
CA LEU A 179 8.81 9.33 -16.62
C LEU A 179 7.68 8.59 -15.87
N ILE A 180 7.77 7.27 -15.73
CA ILE A 180 6.76 6.48 -14.99
C ILE A 180 6.71 6.90 -13.52
N ALA A 181 7.87 7.04 -12.85
CA ALA A 181 7.94 7.49 -11.46
C ALA A 181 7.36 8.91 -11.29
N ARG A 182 7.49 9.77 -12.29
CA ARG A 182 6.90 11.12 -12.31
C ARG A 182 5.38 11.05 -12.41
N MET A 183 4.83 10.13 -13.21
CA MET A 183 3.37 9.92 -13.27
C MET A 183 2.78 9.48 -11.93
N LEU A 184 3.55 8.80 -11.07
CA LEU A 184 3.11 8.46 -9.70
C LEU A 184 2.75 9.72 -8.89
N ARG A 185 3.39 10.87 -9.14
CA ARG A 185 3.03 12.13 -8.47
C ARG A 185 1.64 12.64 -8.87
N LEU A 186 1.12 12.26 -10.03
CA LEU A 186 -0.24 12.62 -10.48
C LEU A 186 -1.32 11.97 -9.62
N ILE A 187 -1.01 10.84 -8.97
CA ILE A 187 -1.89 10.21 -7.97
C ILE A 187 -2.21 11.21 -6.84
N ARG A 188 -1.30 12.16 -6.54
CA ARG A 188 -1.54 13.22 -5.56
C ARG A 188 -2.70 14.15 -5.96
N ILE A 189 -2.89 14.41 -7.25
CA ILE A 189 -4.05 15.18 -7.75
C ILE A 189 -5.34 14.42 -7.42
N LEU A 190 -5.32 13.10 -7.64
CA LEU A 190 -6.47 12.24 -7.39
C LEU A 190 -6.86 12.25 -5.90
N MET A 191 -5.89 12.30 -5.00
CA MET A 191 -6.13 12.43 -3.56
C MET A 191 -6.69 13.79 -3.11
N HIS A 192 -6.61 14.85 -3.93
CA HIS A 192 -7.19 16.16 -3.60
C HIS A 192 -8.72 16.17 -3.75
N VAL A 193 -9.27 15.30 -4.59
CA VAL A 193 -10.70 15.15 -4.79
C VAL A 193 -11.27 14.27 -3.67
N GLN A 194 -12.18 14.82 -2.87
CA GLN A 194 -12.74 14.14 -1.69
C GLN A 194 -13.30 12.74 -2.00
N ARG A 195 -13.95 12.55 -3.16
CA ARG A 195 -14.51 11.26 -3.60
C ARG A 195 -13.41 10.21 -3.82
N TYR A 196 -12.36 10.56 -4.56
CA TYR A 196 -11.24 9.65 -4.83
C TYR A 196 -10.37 9.45 -3.59
N ARG A 197 -10.24 10.46 -2.71
CA ARG A 197 -9.52 10.32 -1.44
C ARG A 197 -10.12 9.21 -0.58
N ALA A 198 -11.45 9.17 -0.45
CA ALA A 198 -12.13 8.10 0.28
C ALA A 198 -11.81 6.75 -0.34
N PHE A 199 -12.03 6.60 -1.66
CA PHE A 199 -11.74 5.36 -2.39
C PHE A 199 -10.28 4.87 -2.25
N ILE A 200 -9.30 5.77 -2.40
CA ILE A 200 -7.88 5.40 -2.27
C ILE A 200 -7.56 5.04 -0.82
N ALA A 201 -8.09 5.78 0.16
CA ALA A 201 -7.86 5.49 1.57
C ALA A 201 -8.45 4.14 1.98
N THR A 202 -9.66 3.82 1.52
CA THR A 202 -10.29 2.51 1.77
C THR A 202 -9.51 1.40 1.07
N PHE A 203 -9.15 1.58 -0.20
CA PHE A 203 -8.33 0.62 -0.93
C PHE A 203 -6.97 0.35 -0.25
N LEU A 204 -6.24 1.40 0.14
CA LEU A 204 -4.97 1.26 0.86
C LEU A 204 -5.13 0.64 2.25
N ALA A 205 -6.26 0.86 2.91
CA ALA A 205 -6.58 0.23 4.19
C ALA A 205 -6.91 -1.27 4.03
N LEU A 206 -7.41 -1.68 2.86
CA LEU A 206 -7.69 -3.08 2.52
C LEU A 206 -6.43 -3.87 2.13
N ILE A 207 -5.39 -3.21 1.59
CA ILE A 207 -4.14 -3.88 1.18
C ILE A 207 -3.54 -4.74 2.30
N PRO A 208 -3.34 -4.25 3.54
CA PRO A 208 -2.79 -5.07 4.62
C PRO A 208 -3.63 -6.31 4.92
N SER A 209 -4.95 -6.20 4.85
CA SER A 209 -5.86 -7.33 5.09
C SER A 209 -5.85 -8.33 3.94
N LEU A 210 -5.54 -7.87 2.71
CA LEU A 210 -5.39 -8.71 1.53
C LEU A 210 -4.03 -9.42 1.44
N MET A 211 -2.99 -8.86 2.08
CA MET A 211 -1.61 -9.36 2.03
C MET A 211 -1.44 -10.82 2.45
N PRO A 212 -2.09 -11.33 3.53
CA PRO A 212 -2.02 -12.74 3.88
C PRO A 212 -2.46 -13.65 2.73
N TYR A 213 -3.56 -13.34 2.07
CA TYR A 213 -4.11 -14.16 0.98
C TYR A 213 -3.24 -14.09 -0.29
N LEU A 214 -2.78 -12.90 -0.66
CA LEU A 214 -1.82 -12.74 -1.76
C LEU A 214 -0.50 -13.44 -1.46
N GLY A 215 -0.05 -13.40 -0.20
CA GLY A 215 1.11 -14.13 0.29
C GLY A 215 0.92 -15.64 0.16
N THR A 216 -0.26 -16.18 0.50
CA THR A 216 -0.58 -17.61 0.31
C THR A 216 -0.53 -18.00 -1.17
N ILE A 217 -1.15 -17.22 -2.07
CA ILE A 217 -1.05 -17.45 -3.51
C ILE A 217 0.42 -17.44 -3.94
N PHE A 218 1.19 -16.43 -3.53
CA PHE A 218 2.60 -16.31 -3.87
C PHE A 218 3.43 -17.51 -3.39
N CYS A 219 3.19 -18.02 -2.17
CA CYS A 219 3.85 -19.22 -1.67
C CYS A 219 3.53 -20.46 -2.53
N ILE A 220 2.27 -20.62 -2.94
CA ILE A 220 1.87 -21.71 -3.84
C ILE A 220 2.53 -21.56 -5.21
N LEU A 221 2.61 -20.34 -5.76
CA LEU A 221 3.36 -20.06 -6.99
C LEU A 221 4.84 -20.47 -6.85
N CYS A 222 5.49 -20.18 -5.72
CA CYS A 222 6.89 -20.59 -5.48
C CYS A 222 7.07 -22.11 -5.46
N ILE A 223 6.13 -22.85 -4.85
CA ILE A 223 6.15 -24.32 -4.80
C ILE A 223 5.97 -24.88 -6.21
N TYR A 224 4.95 -24.42 -6.94
CA TYR A 224 4.72 -24.84 -8.32
C TYR A 224 5.87 -24.45 -9.24
N CYS A 225 6.49 -23.28 -9.04
CA CYS A 225 7.63 -22.85 -9.84
C CYS A 225 8.82 -23.80 -9.68
N THR A 226 9.13 -24.18 -8.43
CA THR A 226 10.19 -25.16 -8.15
C THR A 226 9.88 -26.51 -8.81
N LEU A 227 8.64 -27.00 -8.69
CA LEU A 227 8.22 -28.25 -9.33
C LEU A 227 8.30 -28.16 -10.87
N GLY A 228 7.82 -27.05 -11.45
CA GLY A 228 7.83 -26.81 -12.88
C GLY A 228 9.25 -26.77 -13.44
N VAL A 229 10.19 -26.11 -12.76
CA VAL A 229 11.60 -26.09 -13.17
C VAL A 229 12.24 -27.47 -13.06
N GLN A 230 11.90 -28.26 -12.03
CA GLN A 230 12.45 -29.62 -11.88
C GLN A 230 11.90 -30.60 -12.91
N VAL A 231 10.63 -30.48 -13.29
CA VAL A 231 9.98 -31.41 -14.23
C VAL A 231 10.17 -30.98 -15.68
N PHE A 232 10.11 -29.68 -15.94
CA PHE A 232 10.07 -29.11 -17.30
C PHE A 232 11.31 -28.28 -17.68
N GLY A 233 12.31 -28.22 -16.80
CA GLY A 233 13.53 -27.46 -17.03
C GLY A 233 14.32 -27.95 -18.24
N GLY A 234 14.69 -27.03 -19.14
CA GLY A 234 15.52 -27.32 -20.31
C GLY A 234 14.79 -28.02 -21.46
N ILE A 235 13.46 -28.19 -21.38
CA ILE A 235 12.66 -28.79 -22.45
C ILE A 235 12.39 -27.78 -23.58
N VAL A 236 12.15 -26.52 -23.22
CA VAL A 236 11.86 -25.42 -24.14
C VAL A 236 13.17 -24.76 -24.56
N ASN A 237 13.88 -25.38 -25.50
CA ASN A 237 15.16 -24.89 -26.01
C ASN A 237 15.15 -24.84 -27.54
N ALA A 238 15.82 -23.84 -28.13
CA ALA A 238 15.86 -23.61 -29.58
C ALA A 238 16.47 -24.78 -30.40
N GLY A 239 17.09 -25.76 -29.74
CA GLY A 239 17.62 -26.98 -30.38
C GLY A 239 16.64 -28.17 -30.40
N ASN A 240 15.42 -28.04 -29.87
CA ASN A 240 14.44 -29.11 -29.84
C ASN A 240 13.55 -29.09 -31.09
N ALA A 241 13.75 -30.03 -32.01
CA ALA A 241 13.00 -30.12 -33.28
C ALA A 241 11.49 -30.35 -33.10
N SER A 242 11.04 -30.81 -31.93
CA SER A 242 9.61 -30.96 -31.64
C SER A 242 8.94 -29.62 -31.30
N LEU A 243 9.72 -28.59 -30.93
CA LEU A 243 9.24 -27.27 -30.52
C LEU A 243 8.68 -26.46 -31.70
N GLU A 244 9.31 -26.56 -32.88
CA GLU A 244 8.92 -25.84 -34.11
C GLU A 244 7.53 -26.25 -34.62
N ARG A 245 7.00 -27.38 -34.14
CA ARG A 245 5.66 -27.90 -34.52
C ARG A 245 4.56 -27.50 -33.53
N THR A 246 4.92 -26.88 -32.42
CA THR A 246 3.97 -26.53 -31.36
C THR A 246 3.54 -25.07 -31.46
N ASP A 247 2.32 -24.78 -31.01
CA ASP A 247 1.78 -23.42 -30.91
C ASP A 247 2.62 -22.46 -30.03
N PHE A 248 3.59 -22.98 -29.27
CA PHE A 248 4.58 -22.18 -28.54
C PHE A 248 5.47 -21.36 -29.46
N TYR A 249 5.87 -21.93 -30.60
CA TYR A 249 6.76 -21.27 -31.55
C TYR A 249 5.98 -20.26 -32.39
N GLU A 250 4.76 -20.60 -32.82
CA GLU A 250 3.92 -19.72 -33.64
C GLU A 250 3.47 -18.46 -32.89
N ASN A 251 3.21 -18.56 -31.59
CA ASN A 251 2.76 -17.43 -30.76
C ASN A 251 3.90 -16.69 -30.03
N ASP A 252 5.17 -17.01 -30.34
CA ASP A 252 6.37 -16.41 -29.72
C ASP A 252 6.37 -16.50 -28.17
N TYR A 253 5.81 -17.57 -27.61
CA TYR A 253 5.75 -17.81 -26.16
C TYR A 253 7.02 -18.48 -25.60
N LEU A 254 8.10 -18.47 -26.37
CA LEU A 254 9.39 -19.06 -25.99
C LEU A 254 9.99 -18.42 -24.73
N LEU A 255 9.64 -17.18 -24.43
CA LEU A 255 10.08 -16.47 -23.23
C LEU A 255 9.35 -16.94 -21.94
N PHE A 256 8.14 -17.47 -22.07
CA PHE A 256 7.31 -17.95 -20.95
C PHE A 256 7.48 -19.45 -20.77
N ASN A 257 8.64 -19.83 -20.23
CA ASN A 257 9.03 -21.21 -20.01
C ASN A 257 9.43 -21.49 -18.55
N PHE A 258 9.64 -22.77 -18.24
CA PHE A 258 10.13 -23.27 -16.95
C PHE A 258 11.63 -23.60 -16.93
N ASN A 259 12.44 -23.01 -17.82
CA ASN A 259 13.89 -23.27 -17.82
C ASN A 259 14.59 -22.64 -16.62
N ASP A 260 14.13 -21.44 -16.21
CA ASP A 260 14.67 -20.69 -15.09
C ASP A 260 13.55 -20.32 -14.11
N TYR A 261 13.90 -20.16 -12.84
CA TYR A 261 12.94 -19.80 -11.79
C TYR A 261 12.20 -18.46 -12.07
N PRO A 262 12.86 -17.36 -12.49
CA PRO A 262 12.13 -16.12 -12.80
C PRO A 262 11.17 -16.25 -13.99
N ASN A 263 11.58 -16.96 -15.05
CA ASN A 263 10.73 -17.21 -16.22
C ASN A 263 9.54 -18.10 -15.84
N GLY A 264 9.78 -19.12 -15.01
CA GLY A 264 8.73 -19.98 -14.45
C GLY A 264 7.73 -19.22 -13.60
N MET A 265 8.19 -18.24 -12.80
CA MET A 265 7.32 -17.39 -12.00
C MET A 265 6.40 -16.51 -12.87
N VAL A 266 6.96 -15.88 -13.92
CA VAL A 266 6.15 -15.08 -14.88
C VAL A 266 5.19 -15.98 -15.65
N THR A 267 5.61 -17.18 -16.02
CA THR A 267 4.75 -18.17 -16.69
C THR A 267 3.58 -18.58 -15.79
N LEU A 268 3.83 -18.87 -14.52
CA LEU A 268 2.78 -19.18 -13.54
C LEU A 268 1.86 -17.99 -13.27
N PHE A 269 2.37 -16.76 -13.33
CA PHE A 269 1.53 -15.57 -13.28
C PHE A 269 0.59 -15.50 -14.49
N ASN A 270 1.07 -15.77 -15.71
CA ASN A 270 0.20 -15.84 -16.90
C ASN A 270 -0.87 -16.94 -16.77
N LEU A 271 -0.49 -18.11 -16.23
CA LEU A 271 -1.43 -19.20 -15.94
C LEU A 271 -2.46 -18.80 -14.87
N LEU A 272 -2.06 -18.03 -13.84
CA LEU A 272 -2.96 -17.50 -12.81
C LEU A 272 -3.99 -16.53 -13.37
N VAL A 273 -3.58 -15.66 -14.31
CA VAL A 273 -4.46 -14.71 -15.01
C VAL A 273 -5.40 -15.42 -15.98
N MET A 274 -5.21 -16.72 -16.23
CA MET A 274 -6.03 -17.57 -17.13
C MET A 274 -6.01 -17.14 -18.60
N GLY A 275 -5.05 -16.29 -19.00
CA GLY A 275 -4.87 -15.91 -20.40
C GLY A 275 -4.19 -17.04 -21.16
N ASN A 276 -4.87 -17.61 -22.15
CA ASN A 276 -4.34 -18.62 -23.09
C ASN A 276 -3.66 -19.86 -22.46
N TRP A 277 -4.00 -20.21 -21.21
CA TRP A 277 -3.34 -21.27 -20.43
C TRP A 277 -3.31 -22.65 -21.13
N GLN A 278 -4.28 -22.93 -22.01
CA GLN A 278 -4.34 -24.16 -22.80
C GLN A 278 -3.10 -24.36 -23.69
N ILE A 279 -2.49 -23.29 -24.20
CA ILE A 279 -1.32 -23.37 -25.09
C ILE A 279 -0.12 -23.93 -24.32
N TRP A 280 0.08 -23.49 -23.07
CA TRP A 280 1.12 -24.04 -22.21
C TRP A 280 0.87 -25.51 -21.89
N MET A 281 -0.36 -25.85 -21.50
CA MET A 281 -0.70 -27.23 -21.16
C MET A 281 -0.53 -28.19 -22.35
N GLU A 282 -0.99 -27.80 -23.54
CA GLU A 282 -0.88 -28.61 -24.76
C GLU A 282 0.57 -28.70 -25.25
N GLY A 283 1.29 -27.58 -25.33
CA GLY A 283 2.68 -27.62 -25.76
C GLY A 283 3.58 -28.41 -24.81
N TYR A 284 3.39 -28.32 -23.48
CA TYR A 284 4.17 -29.16 -22.56
C TYR A 284 3.80 -30.65 -22.63
N LYS A 285 2.55 -30.98 -22.99
CA LYS A 285 2.16 -32.37 -23.28
C LYS A 285 2.87 -32.89 -24.52
N GLU A 286 2.89 -32.12 -25.60
CA GLU A 286 3.56 -32.51 -26.84
C GLU A 286 5.08 -32.64 -26.65
N LEU A 287 5.69 -31.72 -25.90
CA LEU A 287 7.13 -31.71 -25.64
C LEU A 287 7.60 -32.84 -24.71
N THR A 288 6.79 -33.20 -23.72
CA THR A 288 7.10 -34.34 -22.83
C THR A 288 6.64 -35.68 -23.40
N GLY A 289 5.73 -35.68 -24.37
CA GLY A 289 5.12 -36.88 -24.94
C GLY A 289 4.22 -37.66 -23.97
N THR A 290 3.91 -37.11 -22.78
CA THR A 290 3.15 -37.81 -21.73
C THR A 290 1.94 -37.01 -21.28
N TRP A 291 0.81 -37.70 -21.11
CA TRP A 291 -0.43 -37.11 -20.58
C TRP A 291 -0.31 -36.69 -19.10
N TRP A 292 0.65 -37.26 -18.37
CA TRP A 292 0.91 -36.92 -16.96
C TRP A 292 1.39 -35.47 -16.76
N SER A 293 1.98 -34.84 -17.78
CA SER A 293 2.34 -33.42 -17.74
C SER A 293 1.12 -32.50 -17.58
N GLN A 294 -0.03 -32.89 -18.12
CA GLN A 294 -1.27 -32.11 -17.99
C GLN A 294 -1.79 -32.09 -16.55
N ALA A 295 -1.51 -33.14 -15.76
CA ALA A 295 -1.93 -33.21 -14.38
C ALA A 295 -1.35 -32.05 -13.55
N TYR A 296 -0.15 -31.58 -13.86
CA TYR A 296 0.45 -30.39 -13.24
C TYR A 296 -0.36 -29.12 -13.49
N PHE A 297 -0.80 -28.88 -14.74
CA PHE A 297 -1.58 -27.69 -15.10
C PHE A 297 -3.00 -27.75 -14.54
N VAL A 298 -3.63 -28.94 -14.58
CA VAL A 298 -4.95 -29.16 -13.99
C VAL A 298 -4.90 -29.00 -12.47
N SER A 299 -3.91 -29.56 -11.78
CA SER A 299 -3.79 -29.39 -10.32
C SER A 299 -3.53 -27.93 -9.93
N PHE A 300 -2.71 -27.22 -10.72
CA PHE A 300 -2.47 -25.79 -10.55
C PHE A 300 -3.76 -24.98 -10.67
N TYR A 301 -4.57 -25.28 -11.70
CA TYR A 301 -5.85 -24.62 -11.93
C TYR A 301 -6.83 -24.84 -10.78
N LEU A 302 -6.99 -26.08 -10.32
CA LEU A 302 -7.90 -26.41 -9.21
C LEU A 302 -7.49 -25.69 -7.91
N ILE A 303 -6.21 -25.72 -7.56
CA ILE A 303 -5.73 -25.15 -6.29
C ILE A 303 -5.70 -23.63 -6.36
N THR A 304 -5.16 -23.04 -7.43
CA THR A 304 -4.91 -21.59 -7.44
C THR A 304 -6.10 -20.80 -7.95
N VAL A 305 -6.75 -21.26 -9.02
CA VAL A 305 -7.82 -20.50 -9.67
C VAL A 305 -9.17 -20.82 -9.04
N LEU A 306 -9.55 -22.09 -8.92
CA LEU A 306 -10.86 -22.43 -8.36
C LEU A 306 -10.93 -22.24 -6.84
N LEU A 307 -9.85 -22.50 -6.10
CA LEU A 307 -9.85 -22.34 -4.65
C LEU A 307 -9.33 -20.97 -4.22
N LEU A 308 -8.04 -20.68 -4.46
CA LEU A 308 -7.42 -19.47 -3.86
C LEU A 308 -7.92 -18.15 -4.46
N LEU A 309 -8.08 -18.06 -5.79
CA LEU A 309 -8.56 -16.83 -6.42
C LEU A 309 -10.01 -16.54 -6.01
N ASN A 310 -10.87 -17.55 -5.96
CA ASN A 310 -12.24 -17.40 -5.48
C ASN A 310 -12.31 -17.04 -3.99
N LEU A 311 -11.40 -17.57 -3.16
CA LEU A 311 -11.27 -17.18 -1.76
C LEU A 311 -10.87 -15.70 -1.63
N VAL A 312 -9.90 -15.23 -2.43
CA VAL A 312 -9.52 -13.81 -2.48
C VAL A 312 -10.69 -12.93 -2.90
N VAL A 313 -11.44 -13.33 -3.93
CA VAL A 313 -12.62 -12.59 -4.39
C VAL A 313 -13.67 -12.51 -3.28
N ALA A 314 -13.96 -13.61 -2.60
CA ALA A 314 -14.89 -13.64 -1.47
C ALA A 314 -14.46 -12.67 -0.36
N PHE A 315 -13.19 -12.71 0.03
CA PHE A 315 -12.63 -11.82 1.05
C PHE A 315 -12.71 -10.34 0.65
N VAL A 316 -12.38 -10.00 -0.60
CA VAL A 316 -12.45 -8.63 -1.09
C VAL A 316 -13.90 -8.12 -1.06
N LEU A 317 -14.86 -8.96 -1.45
CA LEU A 317 -16.29 -8.60 -1.38
C LEU A 317 -16.74 -8.37 0.06
N GLU A 318 -16.39 -9.27 0.99
CA GLU A 318 -16.71 -9.12 2.41
C GLU A 318 -16.12 -7.83 2.99
N ALA A 319 -14.85 -7.54 2.69
CA ALA A 319 -14.19 -6.34 3.16
C ALA A 319 -14.79 -5.06 2.55
N PHE A 320 -15.28 -5.12 1.30
CA PHE A 320 -15.99 -4.02 0.66
C PHE A 320 -17.38 -3.81 1.26
N PHE A 321 -18.13 -4.87 1.58
CA PHE A 321 -19.42 -4.76 2.25
C PHE A 321 -19.28 -4.19 3.66
N ALA A 322 -18.29 -4.68 4.44
CA ALA A 322 -17.97 -4.13 5.74
C ALA A 322 -17.65 -2.63 5.65
N GLU A 323 -16.99 -2.20 4.58
CA GLU A 323 -16.71 -0.78 4.36
C GLU A 323 -17.96 0.05 4.07
N MET A 324 -18.82 -0.46 3.19
CA MET A 324 -20.09 0.20 2.85
C MET A 324 -21.02 0.33 4.06
N ASP A 325 -21.06 -0.69 4.93
CA ASP A 325 -21.87 -0.68 6.15
C ASP A 325 -21.37 0.37 7.14
N LEU A 326 -20.05 0.55 7.24
CA LEU A 326 -19.44 1.58 8.09
C LEU A 326 -19.71 2.99 7.57
N GLU A 327 -19.57 3.24 6.27
CA GLU A 327 -19.93 4.54 5.68
C GLU A 327 -21.42 4.86 5.86
N THR A 328 -22.29 3.84 5.82
CA THR A 328 -23.73 4.00 6.04
C THR A 328 -24.04 4.29 7.51
N SER A 329 -23.38 3.59 8.44
CA SER A 329 -23.51 3.86 9.89
C SER A 329 -23.04 5.26 10.27
N GLU A 330 -21.99 5.78 9.64
CA GLU A 330 -21.51 7.15 9.89
C GLU A 330 -22.50 8.21 9.39
N LYS A 331 -23.18 7.97 8.26
CA LYS A 331 -24.24 8.86 7.76
C LYS A 331 -25.47 8.84 8.66
N CYS A 332 -25.93 7.66 9.08
CA CYS A 332 -27.07 7.54 9.99
C CYS A 332 -26.80 8.19 11.35
N GLU A 333 -25.61 8.02 11.92
CA GLU A 333 -25.23 8.72 13.16
C GLU A 333 -25.11 10.25 12.96
N GLY A 334 -24.76 10.71 11.76
CA GLY A 334 -24.76 12.13 11.41
C GLY A 334 -26.17 12.71 11.41
N ASP A 335 -27.11 12.02 10.76
CA ASP A 335 -28.52 12.41 10.67
C ASP A 335 -29.22 12.33 12.04
N GLU A 336 -28.93 11.31 12.86
CA GLU A 336 -29.45 11.20 14.23
C GLU A 336 -28.94 12.34 15.13
N LYS A 337 -27.67 12.76 14.99
CA LYS A 337 -27.11 13.91 15.73
C LYS A 337 -27.71 15.25 15.27
N GLU A 338 -28.09 15.39 14.00
CA GLU A 338 -28.81 16.57 13.50
C GLU A 338 -30.26 16.61 14.02
N VAL A 339 -30.92 15.45 14.16
CA VAL A 339 -32.30 15.34 14.69
C VAL A 339 -32.36 15.45 16.22
N GLU A 340 -31.38 14.91 16.96
CA GLU A 340 -31.30 14.97 18.44
C GLU A 340 -30.70 16.28 18.98
N GLY A 341 -30.21 17.17 18.11
CA GLY A 341 -29.68 18.50 18.47
C GLY A 341 -30.67 19.40 19.23
N ALA A 342 -31.93 18.97 19.39
CA ALA A 342 -32.94 19.67 20.18
C ALA A 342 -33.26 19.04 21.55
N LYS A 343 -32.84 17.81 21.90
CA LYS A 343 -33.40 17.17 23.11
C LYS A 343 -32.54 16.34 24.06
N ASP A 344 -31.32 15.89 23.75
CA ASP A 344 -30.58 15.19 24.82
C ASP A 344 -29.06 15.30 24.73
N ARG A 345 -28.47 16.04 25.68
CA ARG A 345 -27.02 16.23 25.81
C ARG A 345 -26.37 15.26 26.78
N ARG A 346 -27.07 14.22 27.25
CA ARG A 346 -26.54 13.39 28.32
C ARG A 346 -27.04 11.95 28.30
N ARG A 347 -26.56 11.14 27.34
CA ARG A 347 -26.10 9.74 27.52
C ARG A 347 -26.08 8.98 26.19
N SER A 348 -24.92 8.95 25.53
CA SER A 348 -24.48 7.82 24.72
C SER A 348 -23.02 8.05 24.33
N LEU A 349 -22.12 7.20 24.82
CA LEU A 349 -20.68 7.30 24.58
C LEU A 349 -20.15 5.87 24.46
N GLY A 350 -20.02 5.40 23.22
CA GLY A 350 -19.50 4.05 22.95
C GLY A 350 -19.46 3.70 21.47
N SER A 351 -18.91 4.56 20.60
CA SER A 351 -18.67 4.15 19.21
C SER A 351 -17.39 3.30 19.15
N LYS A 352 -17.52 1.97 19.11
CA LYS A 352 -16.38 1.07 18.80
C LYS A 352 -15.86 1.33 17.38
N THR A 353 -14.54 1.44 17.22
CA THR A 353 -13.87 1.68 15.93
C THR A 353 -13.99 0.50 14.96
N ARG A 354 -13.95 0.83 13.68
CA ARG A 354 -13.86 -0.04 12.49
C ARG A 354 -12.99 -1.31 12.65
N SER A 355 -11.78 -1.22 13.19
CA SER A 355 -10.91 -2.39 13.40
C SER A 355 -11.37 -3.31 14.54
N GLN A 356 -11.96 -2.76 15.60
CA GLN A 356 -12.44 -3.54 16.75
C GLN A 356 -13.76 -4.24 16.44
N ARG A 357 -14.63 -3.65 15.61
CA ARG A 357 -15.84 -4.32 15.13
C ARG A 357 -15.51 -5.49 14.21
N ILE A 358 -14.52 -5.32 13.32
CA ILE A 358 -14.03 -6.39 12.45
C ILE A 358 -13.44 -7.54 13.27
N ASP A 359 -12.57 -7.28 14.24
CA ASP A 359 -12.00 -8.32 15.11
C ASP A 359 -13.07 -9.03 15.96
N VAL A 360 -14.08 -8.32 16.44
CA VAL A 360 -15.20 -8.91 17.20
C VAL A 360 -16.09 -9.76 16.31
N LEU A 361 -16.36 -9.34 15.06
CA LEU A 361 -17.10 -10.13 14.07
C LEU A 361 -16.34 -11.40 13.68
N LEU A 362 -15.04 -11.29 13.42
CA LEU A 362 -14.16 -12.43 13.13
C LEU A 362 -14.13 -13.43 14.29
N HIS A 363 -14.02 -12.95 15.54
CA HIS A 363 -14.07 -13.81 16.71
C HIS A 363 -15.44 -14.50 16.89
N HIS A 364 -16.54 -13.79 16.62
CA HIS A 364 -17.88 -14.34 16.75
C HIS A 364 -18.16 -15.40 15.67
N MET A 365 -17.75 -15.16 14.42
CA MET A 365 -17.86 -16.14 13.32
C MET A 365 -16.99 -17.39 13.58
N LEU A 366 -15.75 -17.21 14.04
CA LEU A 366 -14.88 -18.33 14.43
C LEU A 366 -15.44 -19.13 15.61
N SER A 367 -16.06 -18.46 16.59
CA SER A 367 -16.64 -19.13 17.75
C SER A 367 -17.91 -19.93 17.42
N ALA A 368 -18.73 -19.44 16.48
CA ALA A 368 -19.94 -20.12 16.01
C ALA A 368 -19.61 -21.43 15.24
N GLU A 369 -18.59 -21.39 14.37
CA GLU A 369 -18.09 -22.57 13.64
C GLU A 369 -17.43 -23.62 14.58
N LEU A 370 -16.74 -23.16 15.64
CA LEU A 370 -16.20 -24.04 16.69
C LEU A 370 -17.29 -24.67 17.56
N THR A 371 -18.50 -24.10 17.61
CA THR A 371 -19.63 -24.69 18.34
C THR A 371 -20.42 -25.69 17.49
N GLU A 372 -20.48 -25.50 16.17
CA GLU A 372 -21.09 -26.49 15.25
C GLU A 372 -20.24 -27.76 15.06
N THR A 373 -18.93 -27.71 15.36
CA THR A 373 -18.01 -28.85 15.20
C THR A 373 -17.84 -29.73 16.44
N GLN A 374 -18.55 -29.49 17.54
CA GLN A 374 -18.61 -30.47 18.64
C GLN A 374 -19.66 -31.55 18.34
N PRO A 375 -19.27 -32.84 18.15
CA PRO A 375 -20.24 -33.91 18.03
C PRO A 375 -20.97 -34.07 19.38
N SER A 376 -22.29 -34.07 19.31
CA SER A 376 -23.18 -34.41 20.42
C SER A 376 -22.90 -35.84 20.90
N ASN A 377 -22.00 -35.96 21.88
CA ASN A 377 -21.82 -37.16 22.68
C ASN A 377 -22.42 -36.91 24.08
N ALA A 378 -23.69 -37.25 24.22
CA ALA A 378 -24.30 -37.77 25.44
C ALA A 378 -25.53 -38.60 25.05
#